data_AF-E9H571-F1
#
_entry.id   AF-E9H571-F1
#
_cell.length_a   1.000
_cell.length_b   1.000
_cell.length_c   1.000
_cell.angle_alpha   90.00
_cell.angle_beta   90.00
_cell.angle_gamma   90.00
#
_symmetry.space_group_name_H-M   'P 1'
#
loop_
_entity.id
_entity.type
_entity.pdbx_description
1 polymer ?
#
loop_
_entity_poly.entity_id
_entity_poly.type
_entity_poly.pdbx_seq_one_letter_code
_entity_poly.pdbx_strand_id
1 'polypeptide(L)'
;EQLLETKYGSVPLAIVRPSIVTAAESIPFPGWVDNMNGATGVIAGIGNGFIRVLKVKNNLVGDFIPVDYPINLLIAVAWLFGS
;
A
#
# COMPACT_ATOMS: atom_id res chain seq x y z
N GLU A 1 -15.02 8.04 2.09
CA GLU A 1 -14.97 8.69 0.77
C GLU A 1 -16.18 9.60 0.57
N GLN A 2 -17.40 9.06 0.45
CA GLN A 2 -18.64 9.87 0.34
C GLN A 2 -18.80 11.01 1.37
N LEU A 3 -18.44 10.78 2.63
CA LEU A 3 -18.49 11.84 3.65
C LEU A 3 -17.54 13.01 3.34
N LEU A 4 -16.34 12.72 2.85
CA LEU A 4 -15.34 13.74 2.50
C LEU A 4 -15.75 14.46 1.21
N GLU A 5 -16.25 13.74 0.21
CA GLU A 5 -16.82 14.32 -1.02
C GLU A 5 -17.95 15.30 -0.72
N THR A 6 -18.73 15.04 0.32
CA THR A 6 -19.86 15.90 0.70
C THR A 6 -19.43 17.09 1.58
N LYS A 7 -18.27 17.01 2.26
CA LYS A 7 -17.86 17.96 3.32
C LYS A 7 -16.54 18.69 3.08
N TYR A 8 -15.88 18.51 1.94
CA TYR A 8 -14.55 19.09 1.70
C TYR A 8 -14.52 20.63 1.66
N GLY A 9 -15.66 21.29 1.47
CA GLY A 9 -15.77 22.74 1.56
C GLY A 9 -14.86 23.45 0.54
N SER A 10 -13.92 24.26 1.03
CA SER A 10 -13.00 25.05 0.20
C SER A 10 -11.56 24.53 0.18
N VAL A 11 -11.27 23.35 0.76
CA VAL A 11 -9.92 22.76 0.74
C VAL A 11 -9.76 21.77 -0.42
N PRO A 12 -8.61 21.73 -1.11
CA PRO A 12 -8.38 20.71 -2.13
C PRO A 12 -8.51 19.29 -1.57
N LEU A 13 -9.29 18.44 -2.24
CA LEU A 13 -9.51 17.03 -1.85
C LEU A 13 -9.06 16.11 -2.97
N ALA A 14 -8.19 15.16 -2.63
CA ALA A 14 -7.86 14.02 -3.46
C ALA A 14 -7.95 12.72 -2.65
N ILE A 15 -8.52 11.67 -3.25
CA ILE A 15 -8.69 10.36 -2.62
C ILE A 15 -7.81 9.36 -3.36
N VAL A 16 -6.83 8.78 -2.67
CA VAL A 16 -5.93 7.75 -3.21
C VAL A 16 -6.25 6.42 -2.55
N ARG A 17 -6.59 5.41 -3.37
CA ARG A 17 -6.91 4.04 -2.91
C ARG A 17 -5.86 3.04 -3.42
N PRO A 18 -4.76 2.85 -2.69
CA PRO A 18 -3.79 1.83 -3.04
C PRO A 18 -4.38 0.43 -2.85
N SER A 19 -3.78 -0.54 -3.53
CA SER A 19 -4.01 -1.97 -3.27
C SER A 19 -3.28 -2.45 -2.01
N ILE A 20 -3.08 -3.76 -1.82
CA ILE A 20 -2.35 -4.26 -0.66
C ILE A 20 -0.90 -3.81 -0.73
N VAL A 21 -0.52 -2.92 0.19
CA VAL A 21 0.84 -2.37 0.24
C VAL A 21 1.80 -3.37 0.88
N THR A 22 2.95 -3.54 0.26
CA THR A 22 4.02 -4.46 0.68
C THR A 22 5.34 -3.72 0.90
N ALA A 23 6.42 -4.46 1.23
CA ALA A 23 7.74 -3.89 1.47
C ALA A 23 8.25 -3.07 0.27
N ALA A 24 9.19 -2.15 0.57
CA ALA A 24 9.78 -1.29 -0.44
C ALA A 24 10.51 -2.08 -1.52
N GLU A 25 10.31 -1.69 -2.77
CA GLU A 25 11.11 -2.13 -3.89
C GLU A 25 12.49 -1.46 -3.85
N SER A 26 12.53 -0.15 -3.55
CA SER A 26 13.74 0.65 -3.74
C SER A 26 14.09 1.59 -2.59
N ILE A 27 13.15 2.39 -2.09
CA ILE A 27 13.39 3.46 -1.12
C ILE A 27 12.64 3.14 0.18
N PRO A 28 13.29 3.23 1.37
CA PRO A 28 14.68 3.68 1.61
C PRO A 28 15.76 2.65 1.23
N PHE A 29 15.41 1.37 1.20
CA PHE A 29 16.21 0.27 0.63
C PHE A 29 15.27 -0.92 0.33
N PRO A 30 15.64 -1.83 -0.60
CA PRO A 30 14.80 -2.97 -0.95
C PRO A 30 14.46 -3.85 0.26
N GLY A 31 13.18 -4.21 0.40
CA GLY A 31 12.66 -5.02 1.50
C GLY A 31 12.36 -4.26 2.79
N TRP A 32 12.54 -2.93 2.82
CA TRP A 32 12.18 -2.12 3.98
C TRP A 32 10.66 -2.18 4.25
N VAL A 33 10.29 -2.28 5.52
CA VAL A 33 8.89 -2.17 5.97
C VAL A 33 8.83 -1.49 7.32
N ASP A 34 7.77 -0.72 7.55
CA ASP A 34 7.47 -0.06 8.82
C ASP A 34 6.93 -1.04 9.89
N ASN A 35 6.20 -2.08 9.47
CA ASN A 35 5.62 -3.09 10.35
C ASN A 35 5.43 -4.46 9.66
N MET A 36 5.30 -5.52 10.44
CA MET A 36 5.06 -6.88 9.94
C MET A 36 3.58 -7.28 10.00
N ASN A 37 2.65 -6.33 9.96
CA ASN A 37 1.23 -6.65 10.07
C ASN A 37 0.66 -7.16 8.74
N GLY A 38 -0.35 -8.03 8.83
CA GLY A 38 -1.12 -8.50 7.67
C GLY A 38 -0.26 -9.19 6.61
N ALA A 39 -0.39 -8.73 5.35
CA ALA A 39 0.25 -9.34 4.19
C ALA A 39 1.78 -9.30 4.27
N THR A 40 2.38 -8.22 4.80
CA THR A 40 3.84 -8.11 4.87
C THR A 40 4.45 -9.14 5.80
N GLY A 41 3.84 -9.37 6.97
CA GLY A 41 4.30 -10.43 7.90
C GLY A 41 4.16 -11.82 7.31
N VAL A 42 3.10 -12.07 6.54
CA VAL A 42 2.91 -13.34 5.83
C VAL A 42 4.02 -13.53 4.79
N ILE A 43 4.27 -12.53 3.94
CA ILE A 43 5.32 -12.59 2.91
C ILE A 43 6.70 -12.79 3.54
N ALA A 44 7.02 -12.05 4.61
CA ALA A 44 8.27 -12.22 5.35
C ALA A 44 8.39 -13.61 5.97
N GLY A 45 7.31 -14.16 6.54
CA GLY A 45 7.27 -15.51 7.09
C GLY A 45 7.49 -16.59 6.04
N ILE A 46 6.96 -16.42 4.82
CA ILE A 46 7.23 -17.30 3.68
C ILE A 46 8.70 -17.20 3.27
N GLY A 47 9.21 -15.98 3.08
CA GLY A 47 10.58 -15.73 2.63
C GLY A 47 11.64 -16.27 3.59
N ASN A 48 11.36 -16.25 4.90
CA ASN A 48 12.22 -16.82 5.94
C ASN A 48 12.00 -18.33 6.15
N GLY A 49 11.02 -18.94 5.49
CA GLY A 49 10.72 -20.38 5.62
C GLY A 49 9.93 -20.76 6.88
N PHE A 50 9.48 -19.80 7.70
CA PHE A 50 8.63 -20.04 8.85
C PHE A 50 7.22 -20.46 8.44
N ILE A 51 6.68 -19.84 7.40
CA ILE A 51 5.38 -20.20 6.82
C ILE A 51 5.62 -21.08 5.60
N ARG A 52 5.35 -22.39 5.76
CA ARG A 52 5.54 -23.38 4.69
C ARG A 52 4.29 -23.65 3.86
N VAL A 53 3.11 -23.35 4.40
CA VAL A 53 1.82 -23.59 3.74
C VAL A 53 0.89 -22.40 3.99
N LEU A 54 0.31 -21.88 2.92
CA LEU A 54 -0.75 -20.87 2.94
C LEU A 54 -2.02 -21.44 2.33
N LYS A 55 -3.11 -21.44 3.09
CA LYS A 55 -4.41 -21.86 2.61
C LYS A 55 -5.10 -20.68 1.94
N VAL A 56 -5.06 -20.65 0.61
CA VAL A 56 -5.73 -19.66 -0.23
C VAL A 56 -6.62 -20.35 -1.25
N LYS A 57 -7.69 -19.70 -1.68
CA LYS A 57 -8.50 -20.20 -2.81
C LYS A 57 -7.76 -19.84 -4.09
N ASN A 58 -7.55 -20.80 -4.99
CA ASN A 58 -6.81 -20.60 -6.24
C ASN A 58 -7.45 -19.59 -7.22
N ASN A 59 -8.71 -19.23 -7.01
CA ASN A 59 -9.43 -18.28 -7.86
C ASN A 59 -9.42 -16.84 -7.29
N LEU A 60 -8.53 -16.54 -6.34
CA LEU A 60 -8.37 -15.19 -5.79
C LEU A 60 -7.15 -14.52 -6.42
N VAL A 61 -7.33 -13.28 -6.88
CA VAL A 61 -6.25 -12.42 -7.33
C VAL A 61 -5.81 -11.56 -6.14
N GLY A 62 -4.56 -11.73 -5.72
CA GLY A 62 -3.92 -10.85 -4.74
C GLY A 62 -3.21 -9.72 -5.47
N ASP A 63 -3.72 -8.51 -5.35
CA ASP A 63 -3.10 -7.32 -5.93
C ASP A 63 -2.19 -6.67 -4.88
N PHE A 64 -0.89 -6.73 -5.14
CA PHE A 64 0.15 -6.28 -4.24
C PHE A 64 0.96 -5.19 -4.92
N ILE A 65 1.20 -4.10 -4.20
CA ILE A 65 2.03 -3.00 -4.69
C ILE A 65 3.12 -2.66 -3.67
N PRO A 66 4.37 -2.41 -4.10
CA PRO A 66 5.40 -1.91 -3.21
C PRO A 66 5.04 -0.53 -2.65
N VAL A 67 5.47 -0.23 -1.41
CA VAL A 67 5.16 1.04 -0.73
C VAL A 67 5.66 2.28 -1.48
N ASP A 68 6.68 2.15 -2.33
CA ASP A 68 7.25 3.22 -3.15
C ASP A 68 6.19 3.86 -4.06
N TYR A 69 5.32 3.07 -4.67
CA TYR A 69 4.35 3.56 -5.65
C TYR A 69 3.24 4.41 -5.02
N PRO A 70 2.54 3.97 -3.95
CA PRO A 70 1.58 4.81 -3.25
C PRO A 70 2.17 6.09 -2.70
N ILE A 71 3.40 6.05 -2.17
CA ILE A 71 4.07 7.23 -1.63
C ILE A 71 4.36 8.24 -2.76
N ASN A 72 4.95 7.78 -3.86
CA ASN A 72 5.23 8.65 -5.01
C ASN A 72 3.94 9.24 -5.61
N LEU A 73 2.88 8.44 -5.70
CA LEU A 73 1.57 8.90 -6.13
C LEU A 73 1.00 9.97 -5.18
N LEU A 74 1.08 9.74 -3.87
CA LEU A 74 0.60 10.70 -2.87
C LEU A 74 1.34 12.04 -2.96
N ILE A 75 2.67 11.99 -3.14
CA ILE A 75 3.50 13.19 -3.33
C ILE A 75 3.10 13.94 -4.62
N ALA A 76 2.93 13.21 -5.73
CA ALA A 76 2.52 13.80 -7.01
C ALA A 76 1.12 14.43 -6.93
N VAL A 77 0.18 13.76 -6.28
CA VAL A 77 -1.17 14.28 -6.03
C VAL A 77 -1.12 15.53 -5.15
N ALA A 78 -0.34 15.50 -4.07
CA ALA A 78 -0.18 16.67 -3.20
C ALA A 78 0.42 17.86 -3.96
N TRP A 79 1.37 17.63 -4.86
CA TRP A 79 1.95 18.67 -5.71
C TRP A 79 0.91 19.27 -6.68
N LEU A 80 0.08 18.44 -7.31
CA LEU A 80 -0.90 18.89 -8.31
C LEU A 80 -2.10 19.63 -7.71
N PHE A 81 -2.55 19.24 -6.52
CA PHE A 81 -3.75 19.83 -5.89
C PHE A 81 -3.42 20.82 -4.77
N GLY A 82 -2.19 20.81 -4.26
CA GLY A 82 -1.73 21.70 -3.18
C GLY A 82 -1.04 22.99 -3.65
N SER A 83 -0.73 23.11 -4.94
CA SER A 83 -0.27 24.35 -5.60
C SER A 83 -1.43 25.22 -6.05
#